data_AF-A0A2A2HZS0-F1
#
_entry.id   AF-A0A2A2HZS0-F1
#
_cell.length_a   1.000
_cell.length_b   1.000
_cell.length_c   1.000
_cell.angle_alpha   90.00
_cell.angle_beta   90.00
_cell.angle_gamma   90.00
#
_symmetry.space_group_name_H-M   'P 1'
#
loop_
_entity.id
_entity.type
_entity.pdbx_description
1 polymer ?
#
loop_
_entity_poly.entity_id
_entity_poly.type
_entity_poly.pdbx_seq_one_letter_code
_entity_poly.pdbx_strand_id
1 'polypeptide(L)' 'IRAEVPLSEMFGYATDLRSATQGRASYSMEFSRYAEAPTNIAEEIIKQG' A
#
# COMPACT_ATOMS: atom_id res chain seq x y z
N ILE A 1 -8.88 13.11 -1.55
CA ILE A 1 -7.40 13.02 -1.63
C ILE A 1 -7.08 11.90 -2.62
N ARG A 2 -6.11 12.07 -3.51
CA ARG A 2 -5.65 11.05 -4.47
C ARG A 2 -4.15 10.86 -4.26
N ALA A 3 -3.70 9.62 -4.18
CA ALA A 3 -2.29 9.27 -3.99
C ALA A 3 -1.98 7.95 -4.69
N GLU A 4 -0.74 7.81 -5.16
CA GLU A 4 -0.21 6.53 -5.61
C GLU A 4 0.59 5.92 -4.46
N VAL A 5 0.28 4.67 -4.13
CA VAL A 5 0.89 3.95 -3.02
C VAL A 5 1.21 2.52 -3.46
N PRO A 6 2.33 1.94 -3.00
CA PRO A 6 2.63 0.54 -3.27
C PRO A 6 1.52 -0.36 -2.73
N LEU A 7 1.00 -1.27 -3.57
CA LEU A 7 -0.08 -2.17 -3.17
C LEU A 7 0.31 -3.04 -1.95
N SER A 8 1.59 -3.38 -1.82
CA SER A 8 2.15 -4.12 -0.68
C SER A 8 1.94 -3.44 0.67
N GLU A 9 1.85 -2.10 0.70
CA GLU A 9 1.65 -1.33 1.93
C GLU A 9 0.17 -1.17 2.30
N MET A 10 -0.76 -1.57 1.43
CA MET A 10 -2.20 -1.39 1.66
C MET A 10 -2.82 -2.49 2.53
N PHE A 11 -2.05 -3.52 2.89
CA PHE A 11 -2.49 -4.53 3.83
C PHE A 11 -2.72 -3.89 5.22
N GLY A 12 -3.97 -3.95 5.72
CA GLY A 12 -4.35 -3.33 6.99
C GLY A 12 -4.85 -1.88 6.89
N TYR A 13 -4.67 -1.21 5.74
CA TYR A 13 -5.02 0.21 5.57
C TYR A 13 -6.51 0.53 5.87
N ALA A 14 -7.43 -0.40 5.60
CA ALA A 14 -8.85 -0.23 5.93
C ALA A 14 -9.08 -0.03 7.44
N THR A 15 -8.35 -0.77 8.28
CA THR A 15 -8.44 -0.71 9.74
C THR A 15 -7.85 0.59 10.26
N ASP A 16 -6.71 1.00 9.72
CA ASP A 16 -6.04 2.25 10.11
C ASP A 16 -6.89 3.46 9.73
N LEU A 17 -7.43 3.49 8.51
CA LEU A 17 -8.32 4.55 8.04
C LEU A 17 -9.57 4.66 8.91
N ARG A 18 -10.17 3.52 9.28
CA ARG A 18 -11.34 3.48 10.17
C ARG A 18 -10.99 4.09 11.54
N SER A 19 -9.85 3.70 12.10
CA SER A 19 -9.40 4.18 13.42
C SER A 19 -9.10 5.68 13.40
N ALA A 20 -8.41 6.16 12.37
CA ALA A 20 -8.02 7.56 12.21
C ALA A 20 -9.21 8.49 11.97
N THR A 21 -10.26 8.01 11.29
CA THR A 21 -11.41 8.83 10.87
C THR A 21 -12.68 8.57 11.66
N GLN A 22 -12.57 7.82 12.77
CA GLN A 22 -13.71 7.36 13.56
C GLN A 22 -14.79 6.68 12.70
N GLY A 23 -14.34 5.94 11.67
CA GLY A 23 -15.20 5.20 10.74
C GLY A 23 -15.96 6.03 9.72
N ARG A 24 -15.59 7.30 9.50
CA ARG A 24 -16.32 8.20 8.59
C ARG A 24 -15.73 8.29 7.19
N ALA A 25 -14.49 7.84 6.99
CA ALA A 25 -13.87 7.87 5.67
C ALA A 25 -14.10 6.60 4.86
N SER A 26 -14.06 6.76 3.54
CA SER A 26 -14.11 5.68 2.57
C SER A 26 -12.97 5.87 1.58
N TYR A 27 -12.43 4.77 1.06
CA TYR A 27 -11.36 4.77 0.06
C TYR A 27 -11.64 3.72 -1.01
N SER A 28 -11.07 3.92 -2.19
CA SER A 28 -11.11 2.99 -3.32
C SER A 28 -9.71 2.83 -3.89
N MET A 29 -9.35 1.61 -4.28
CA MET A 29 -8.08 1.31 -4.91
C MET A 29 -8.31 0.72 -6.29
N GLU A 30 -7.47 1.11 -7.25
CA GLU A 30 -7.42 0.56 -8.59
C GLU A 30 -5.96 0.33 -8.97
N PHE A 31 -5.68 -0.73 -9.72
CA PHE A 31 -4.35 -0.97 -10.25
C PHE A 31 -3.96 0.17 -11.20
N SER A 32 -2.79 0.79 -10.97
CA SER A 32 -2.27 1.86 -11.83
C SER A 32 -1.20 1.33 -12.79
N ARG A 33 -0.06 0.86 -12.26
CA ARG A 33 1.08 0.35 -13.03
C ARG A 33 2.03 -0.47 -12.15
N TYR A 34 2.94 -1.19 -12.79
CA TYR A 34 4.15 -1.68 -12.13
C TYR A 34 5.18 -0.55 -12.02
N ALA A 35 5.91 -0.52 -10.91
CA ALA A 35 7.03 0.39 -10.68
C ALA A 35 8.21 -0.43 -10.14
N GLU A 36 9.43 0.08 -10.33
CA GLU A 36 10.61 -0.55 -9.73
C GLU A 36 10.48 -0.59 -8.21
N ALA A 37 10.72 -1.78 -7.64
CA ALA A 37 10.74 -1.94 -6.20
C ALA A 37 11.95 -1.18 -5.63
N PRO A 38 11.79 -0.49 -4.49
CA PRO A 38 12.92 0.07 -3.75
C PRO A 38 14.00 -0.99 -3.49
N THR A 39 15.28 -0.58 -3.53
CA THR A 39 16.42 -1.50 -3.44
C THR A 39 16.37 -2.41 -2.21
N ASN A 40 15.94 -1.89 -1.07
CA ASN A 40 15.78 -2.66 0.16
C ASN A 40 14.75 -3.80 0.03
N ILE A 41 13.61 -3.56 -0.64
CA ILE A 41 12.57 -4.57 -0.85
C ILE A 41 12.99 -5.55 -1.94
N ALA A 42 13.62 -5.06 -3.02
CA ALA A 42 14.13 -5.90 -4.09
C ALA A 42 15.17 -6.91 -3.56
N GLU A 43 16.10 -6.47 -2.71
CA GLU A 43 17.10 -7.34 -2.09
C GLU A 43 16.48 -8.38 -1.15
N GLU A 44 15.45 -8.03 -0.38
CA GLU A 44 14.75 -9.01 0.48
C GLU A 44 14.06 -10.10 -0.34
N ILE A 45 13.39 -9.72 -1.42
CA ILE A 45 12.72 -10.68 -2.32
C ILE A 45 13.75 -11.58 -3.00
N ILE A 46 14.86 -11.02 -3.50
CA ILE A 46 15.93 -11.78 -4.17
C ILE A 46 16.61 -12.76 -3.21
N LYS A 47 16.79 -12.39 -1.93
CA LYS A 47 17.39 -13.26 -0.90
C LYS A 47 16.49 -14.41 -0.46
N GLN A 48 15.17 -14.29 -0.66
CA GLN A 48 14.20 -15.36 -0.34
C GLN A 48 13.97 -16.36 -1.48
N GLY A 49 14.50 -16.10 -2.69
CA GLY A 49 14.45 -17.00 -3.84
C GLY A 49 15.63 -17.96 -3.89
#